data_AF-A0A1C8ZSK5-F1
#
_entry.id   AF-A0A1C8ZSK5-F1
#
_cell.length_a   1.000
_cell.length_b   1.000
_cell.length_c   1.000
_cell.angle_alpha   90.00
_cell.angle_beta   90.00
_cell.angle_gamma   90.00
#
_symmetry.space_group_name_H-M   'P 1'
#
loop_
_entity.id
_entity.type
_entity.pdbx_description
1 polymer ?
#
loop_
_entity_poly.entity_id
_entity_poly.type
_entity_poly.pdbx_seq_one_letter_code
_entity_poly.pdbx_strand_id
1 'polypeptide(L)'
;MSELKSILWKIIDNEAPLVDSDIVMYHVKEGILTEEDVKKWREALRLLREAYYDSYKNEKLAIEKSLKALEIVNSIVPKKPMPPEMKIRFEDLKKNIELIAKLNK
;
A
#
# COMPACT_ATOMS: atom_id res chain seq x y z
N MET A 1 16.21 -3.87 14.16
CA MET A 1 15.66 -3.72 12.80
C MET A 1 15.54 -2.23 12.54
N SER A 2 15.95 -1.68 11.37
CA SER A 2 15.78 -0.23 11.13
C SER A 2 14.29 0.13 11.11
N GLU A 3 13.96 1.38 11.46
CA GLU A 3 12.57 1.85 11.53
C GLU A 3 11.84 1.63 10.19
N LEU A 4 12.51 1.94 9.08
CA LEU A 4 12.05 1.67 7.71
C LEU A 4 11.66 0.19 7.51
N LYS A 5 12.55 -0.74 7.88
CA LYS A 5 12.31 -2.19 7.78
C LYS A 5 11.11 -2.63 8.61
N SER A 6 10.99 -2.10 9.83
CA SER A 6 9.88 -2.44 10.73
C SER A 6 8.54 -1.99 10.16
N ILE A 7 8.47 -0.79 9.58
CA ILE A 7 7.25 -0.26 8.97
C ILE A 7 6.91 -1.05 7.69
N LEU A 8 7.88 -1.28 6.81
CA LEU A 8 7.68 -2.06 5.58
C LEU A 8 7.24 -3.50 5.87
N TRP A 9 7.85 -4.15 6.86
CA TRP A 9 7.43 -5.48 7.29
C TRP A 9 5.98 -5.49 7.78
N LYS A 10 5.61 -4.54 8.65
CA LYS A 10 4.22 -4.40 9.12
C LYS A 10 3.23 -4.21 7.97
N ILE A 11 3.57 -3.38 6.99
CA ILE A 11 2.72 -3.15 5.82
C ILE A 11 2.53 -4.44 5.02
N ILE A 12 3.62 -5.15 4.69
CA ILE A 12 3.57 -6.33 3.83
C ILE A 12 2.91 -7.53 4.52
N ASP A 13 3.21 -7.73 5.80
CA ASP A 13 2.84 -8.94 6.53
C ASP A 13 1.43 -8.85 7.14
N ASN A 14 1.01 -7.66 7.57
CA ASN A 14 -0.27 -7.47 8.25
C ASN A 14 -1.30 -6.69 7.42
N GLU A 15 -0.94 -5.53 6.88
CA GLU A 15 -1.94 -4.59 6.33
C GLU A 15 -2.30 -4.91 4.88
N ALA A 16 -1.28 -5.14 4.04
CA ALA A 16 -1.46 -5.42 2.63
C ALA A 16 -2.31 -6.68 2.35
N PRO A 17 -2.17 -7.81 3.07
CA PRO A 17 -3.01 -8.99 2.82
C PRO A 17 -4.50 -8.74 3.11
N LEU A 18 -4.80 -7.92 4.13
CA LEU A 18 -6.17 -7.56 4.46
C LEU A 18 -6.77 -6.64 3.40
N VAL A 19 -6.01 -5.62 2.97
CA VAL A 19 -6.43 -4.71 1.90
C VAL A 19 -6.56 -5.43 0.55
N ASP A 20 -5.67 -6.37 0.24
CA ASP A 20 -5.75 -7.18 -0.98
C ASP A 20 -7.01 -8.04 -1.01
N SER A 21 -7.36 -8.65 0.14
CA SER A 21 -8.59 -9.43 0.30
C SER A 21 -9.83 -8.55 0.08
N ASP A 22 -9.84 -7.34 0.64
CA ASP A 22 -10.93 -6.36 0.42
C ASP A 22 -11.02 -5.98 -1.06
N ILE A 23 -9.90 -5.65 -1.70
CA ILE A 23 -9.88 -5.23 -3.10
C ILE A 23 -10.43 -6.32 -4.01
N VAL A 24 -10.03 -7.58 -3.80
CA VAL A 24 -10.58 -8.73 -4.54
C VAL A 24 -12.09 -8.87 -4.29
N MET A 25 -12.52 -8.81 -3.04
CA MET A 25 -13.94 -8.95 -2.68
C MET A 25 -14.80 -7.85 -3.33
N TYR A 26 -14.40 -6.58 -3.19
CA TYR A 26 -15.19 -5.43 -3.63
C TYR A 26 -15.03 -5.07 -5.11
N HIS A 27 -13.99 -5.56 -5.77
CA HIS A 27 -13.91 -5.60 -7.22
C HIS A 27 -14.92 -6.62 -7.79
N VAL A 28 -14.88 -7.87 -7.31
CA VAL A 28 -15.65 -8.98 -7.89
C VAL A 28 -17.14 -8.91 -7.54
N LYS A 29 -17.50 -8.56 -6.29
CA LYS A 29 -18.90 -8.65 -5.83
C LYS A 29 -19.71 -7.37 -6.02
N GLU A 30 -19.07 -6.21 -5.91
CA GLU A 30 -19.80 -4.95 -5.67
C GLU A 30 -19.53 -3.87 -6.75
N GLY A 31 -18.53 -4.10 -7.62
CA GLY A 31 -18.12 -3.17 -8.66
C GLY A 31 -17.63 -1.82 -8.11
N ILE A 32 -17.14 -1.80 -6.87
CA ILE A 32 -16.66 -0.58 -6.19
C ILE A 32 -15.34 -0.12 -6.80
N LEU A 33 -14.49 -1.08 -7.17
CA LEU A 33 -13.19 -0.86 -7.81
C LEU A 33 -13.20 -1.33 -9.25
N THR A 34 -12.55 -0.57 -10.12
CA THR A 34 -12.34 -0.95 -11.52
C THR A 34 -11.17 -1.92 -11.66
N GLU A 35 -11.04 -2.57 -12.83
CA GLU A 35 -9.83 -3.33 -13.15
C GLU A 35 -8.56 -2.45 -13.12
N GLU A 36 -8.68 -1.18 -13.48
CA GLU A 36 -7.56 -0.23 -13.42
C GLU A 36 -7.12 0.03 -11.98
N ASP A 37 -8.07 0.17 -11.05
CA ASP A 37 -7.78 0.32 -9.62
C ASP A 37 -7.10 -0.92 -9.04
N VAL A 38 -7.54 -2.11 -9.46
CA VAL A 38 -6.89 -3.38 -9.06
C VAL A 38 -5.47 -3.47 -9.62
N LYS A 39 -5.24 -3.02 -10.86
CA LYS A 39 -3.88 -2.96 -11.45
C LYS A 39 -2.98 -1.99 -10.67
N LYS A 40 -3.47 -0.79 -10.36
CA LYS A 40 -2.77 0.19 -9.51
C LYS A 40 -2.40 -0.41 -8.15
N TRP A 41 -3.34 -1.07 -7.49
CA TRP A 41 -3.08 -1.74 -6.22
C TRP A 41 -1.97 -2.79 -6.32
N ARG A 42 -2.04 -3.68 -7.32
CA ARG A 42 -1.01 -4.71 -7.54
C ARG A 42 0.36 -4.10 -7.81
N GLU A 43 0.42 -3.01 -8.55
CA GLU A 43 1.66 -2.29 -8.80
C GLU A 43 2.23 -1.69 -7.51
N ALA A 44 1.40 -1.02 -6.71
CA ALA A 44 1.81 -0.47 -5.42
C ALA A 44 2.31 -1.58 -4.48
N LEU A 45 1.61 -2.72 -4.40
CA LEU A 45 2.02 -3.86 -3.58
C LEU A 45 3.36 -4.44 -4.03
N ARG A 46 3.59 -4.55 -5.34
CA ARG A 46 4.89 -4.96 -5.90
C ARG A 46 6.00 -4.01 -5.45
N LEU A 47 5.78 -2.69 -5.57
CA LEU A 47 6.75 -1.68 -5.16
C LEU A 47 7.06 -1.74 -3.66
N LEU A 48 6.06 -1.94 -2.81
CA LEU A 48 6.26 -2.11 -1.36
C LEU A 48 7.08 -3.36 -1.04
N ARG A 49 6.80 -4.49 -1.69
CA ARG A 49 7.60 -5.72 -1.55
C ARG A 49 9.05 -5.51 -1.95
N GLU A 50 9.28 -4.87 -3.10
CA GLU A 50 10.63 -4.52 -3.54
C GLU A 50 11.32 -3.55 -2.58
N ALA A 51 10.61 -2.54 -2.08
CA ALA A 51 11.14 -1.60 -1.09
C ALA A 51 11.59 -2.33 0.19
N TYR A 52 10.86 -3.34 0.64
CA TYR A 52 11.28 -4.15 1.78
C TYR A 52 12.60 -4.87 1.51
N TYR A 53 12.77 -5.52 0.36
CA TYR A 53 14.04 -6.16 0.02
C TYR A 53 15.18 -5.14 -0.15
N ASP A 54 14.90 -4.00 -0.78
CA ASP A 54 15.88 -2.93 -0.98
C ASP A 54 16.27 -2.27 0.33
N SER A 55 15.41 -2.23 1.35
CA SER A 55 15.75 -1.66 2.66
C SER A 55 16.94 -2.38 3.33
N TYR A 56 17.24 -3.62 2.93
CA TYR A 56 18.43 -4.35 3.41
C TYR A 56 19.73 -3.94 2.72
N LYS A 57 19.66 -3.29 1.55
CA LYS A 57 20.81 -3.01 0.68
C LYS A 57 20.99 -1.52 0.39
N ASN A 58 19.89 -0.78 0.21
CA ASN A 58 19.81 0.62 -0.17
C ASN A 58 18.51 1.23 0.37
N GLU A 59 18.58 1.85 1.56
CA GLU A 59 17.40 2.46 2.20
C GLU A 59 16.82 3.62 1.40
N LYS A 60 17.65 4.41 0.71
CA LYS A 60 17.17 5.51 -0.14
C LYS A 60 16.27 4.99 -1.27
N LEU A 61 16.71 3.93 -1.97
CA LEU A 61 15.91 3.32 -3.02
C LEU A 61 14.60 2.73 -2.47
N ALA A 62 14.63 2.14 -1.28
CA ALA A 62 13.44 1.63 -0.62
C ALA A 62 12.43 2.74 -0.28
N ILE A 63 12.91 3.89 0.21
CA ILE A 63 12.09 5.08 0.46
C ILE A 63 11.48 5.58 -0.86
N GLU A 64 12.28 5.73 -1.93
CA GLU A 64 11.79 6.17 -3.25
C GLU A 64 10.69 5.26 -3.80
N LYS A 65 10.85 3.93 -3.67
CA LYS A 65 9.82 2.96 -4.09
C LYS A 65 8.56 3.05 -3.22
N SER A 66 8.71 3.27 -1.92
CA SER A 66 7.59 3.43 -0.99
C SER A 66 6.78 4.69 -1.31
N LEU A 67 7.45 5.79 -1.66
CA LEU A 67 6.81 7.04 -2.10
C LEU A 67 6.02 6.85 -3.40
N LYS A 68 6.60 6.16 -4.40
CA LYS A 68 5.88 5.81 -5.63
C LYS A 68 4.65 4.94 -5.35
N ALA A 69 4.78 3.98 -4.43
CA ALA A 69 3.63 3.17 -4.02
C ALA A 69 2.54 4.02 -3.39
N LEU A 70 2.88 5.00 -2.54
CA LEU A 70 1.93 5.94 -1.96
C LEU A 70 1.19 6.77 -3.02
N GLU A 71 1.91 7.29 -4.02
CA GLU A 71 1.32 8.03 -5.13
C GLU A 71 0.28 7.17 -5.89
N ILE A 72 0.63 5.91 -6.18
CA ILE A 72 -0.26 4.97 -6.87
C ILE A 72 -1.49 4.66 -6.00
N VAL A 73 -1.30 4.37 -4.71
CA VAL A 73 -2.40 4.09 -3.76
C VAL A 73 -3.35 5.28 -3.66
N ASN A 74 -2.82 6.51 -3.62
CA ASN A 74 -3.63 7.74 -3.60
C ASN A 74 -4.41 7.99 -4.90
N SER A 75 -3.97 7.41 -6.02
CA SER A 75 -4.65 7.52 -7.31
C SER A 75 -5.80 6.53 -7.49
N ILE A 76 -6.03 5.62 -6.54
CA ILE A 76 -7.17 4.71 -6.54
C ILE A 76 -8.41 5.50 -6.15
N VAL A 77 -9.37 5.59 -7.07
CA VAL A 77 -10.61 6.35 -6.88
C VAL A 77 -11.79 5.38 -7.02
N PRO A 78 -12.30 4.85 -5.90
CA PRO A 78 -13.46 3.96 -5.90
C PRO A 78 -14.67 4.63 -6.54
N LYS A 79 -15.43 3.87 -7.35
CA LYS A 79 -16.68 4.34 -7.97
C LYS A 79 -17.80 4.59 -6.96
N LYS A 80 -17.73 3.90 -5.82
CA LYS A 80 -18.66 4.02 -4.70
C LYS A 80 -17.87 4.19 -3.41
N PRO A 81 -18.45 4.76 -2.36
CA PRO A 81 -17.81 4.80 -1.05
C PRO A 81 -17.36 3.40 -0.62
N MET A 82 -16.12 3.28 -0.18
CA MET A 82 -15.63 2.05 0.44
C MET A 82 -16.45 1.76 1.71
N PRO A 83 -16.76 0.49 2.01
CA PRO A 83 -17.32 0.11 3.30
C PRO A 83 -16.42 0.57 4.45
N PRO A 84 -16.99 0.88 5.64
CA PRO A 84 -16.24 1.49 6.73
C PRO A 84 -14.95 0.75 7.10
N GLU A 85 -15.01 -0.58 7.20
CA GLU A 85 -13.86 -1.40 7.56
C GLU A 85 -12.74 -1.36 6.52
N MET A 86 -13.10 -1.48 5.23
CA MET A 86 -12.15 -1.37 4.12
C MET A 86 -11.51 0.01 4.11
N LYS A 87 -12.31 1.06 4.29
CA LYS A 87 -11.81 2.44 4.34
C LYS A 87 -10.79 2.62 5.46
N ILE A 88 -11.07 2.09 6.66
CA ILE A 88 -10.14 2.15 7.80
C ILE A 88 -8.83 1.45 7.46
N ARG A 89 -8.89 0.20 6.96
CA ARG A 89 -7.68 -0.56 6.59
C ARG A 89 -6.86 0.12 5.50
N PHE A 90 -7.53 0.67 4.49
CA PHE A 90 -6.88 1.37 3.37
C PHE A 90 -6.18 2.66 3.84
N GLU A 91 -6.84 3.45 4.71
CA GLU A 91 -6.27 4.66 5.27
C GLU A 91 -5.14 4.36 6.27
N ASP A 92 -5.23 3.29 7.05
CA ASP A 92 -4.14 2.89 7.94
C ASP A 92 -2.89 2.44 7.16
N LEU A 93 -3.07 1.68 6.06
CA LEU A 93 -1.98 1.35 5.16
C LEU A 93 -1.33 2.61 4.58
N LYS A 94 -2.13 3.57 4.09
CA LYS A 94 -1.62 4.86 3.59
C LYS A 94 -0.80 5.61 4.64
N LYS A 95 -1.32 5.74 5.87
CA LYS A 95 -0.60 6.40 6.97
C LYS A 95 0.74 5.73 7.25
N ASN A 96 0.82 4.40 7.24
CA ASN A 96 2.10 3.72 7.47
C ASN A 96 3.09 3.98 6.31
N ILE A 97 2.64 4.04 5.06
CA ILE A 97 3.51 4.41 3.94
C ILE A 97 3.94 5.89 4.05
N GLU A 98 3.06 6.80 4.51
CA GLU A 98 3.39 8.19 4.78
C GLU A 98 4.43 8.35 5.92
N LEU A 99 4.45 7.44 6.90
CA LEU A 99 5.51 7.44 7.92
C LEU A 99 6.88 7.20 7.27
N ILE A 100 6.97 6.34 6.26
CA ILE A 100 8.22 6.12 5.51
C ILE A 100 8.69 7.43 4.84
N ALA A 101 7.77 8.23 4.31
CA ALA A 101 8.10 9.53 3.71
C ALA A 101 8.78 10.49 4.70
N LYS A 102 8.42 10.40 5.99
CA LYS A 102 8.99 11.23 7.05
C LYS A 102 10.41 10.80 7.44
N LEU A 103 10.81 9.56 7.13
CA LEU A 103 12.17 9.05 7.34
C LEU A 103 13.17 9.60 6.32
N ASN A 104 12.71 10.27 5.27
CA ASN A 104 13.54 10.93 4.25
C ASN A 104 13.99 12.35 4.65
N LYS A 105 13.76 12.76 5.90
CA LYS A 105 14.17 14.05 6.46
C LYS A 105 15.43 13.90 7.30
#